data_AF-A0A831V4B6-F1
#
_entry.id   AF-A0A831V4B6-F1
#
_cell.length_a   1.000
_cell.length_b   1.000
_cell.length_c   1.000
_cell.angle_alpha   90.00
_cell.angle_beta   90.00
_cell.angle_gamma   90.00
#
_symmetry.space_group_name_H-M   'P 1'
#
loop_
_entity.id
_entity.type
_entity.pdbx_description
1 polymer ?
#
loop_
_entity_poly.entity_id
_entity_poly.type
_entity_poly.pdbx_seq_one_letter_code
_entity_poly.pdbx_strand_id
1 'polypeptide(L)'
;MKKNEAVTLFLAGDVMPGRGIDQILPHSVDPILYEPYVRDARDYVRLAEQVNGPFDKPVEPGYIWGDALAVLADVRPDLRIINLETSITTSSEYWLKGINYRMHPENSGVLTAAGIDCCVLANNHVLDWGHGGLVETLQTLEREGIQQAGAGRSRARASLPAIFEVPGKGRVLVFAYGSTTSGIPREWAAAPESPGINLLPDLSIATAEEIGKTVAEVRQPGDIVVVSIHWGGNWGYGIPEEQRRFARLLIDGAGADLIHGHSSHHVKGIEVYRNKLILYGCGDFLNDYEGISGHEQFRADLTLMYFPRLS
;
A
#
# COMPACT_ATOMS: atom_id res chain seq x y z
N MET A 1 31.71 -18.29 6.53
CA MET A 1 30.28 -18.29 6.13
C MET A 1 30.19 -17.53 4.82
N LYS A 2 29.53 -18.08 3.79
CA LYS A 2 29.25 -17.29 2.58
C LYS A 2 28.37 -16.12 2.99
N LYS A 3 28.75 -14.89 2.64
CA LYS A 3 27.91 -13.72 2.85
C LYS A 3 26.70 -13.89 1.93
N ASN A 4 25.47 -13.89 2.46
CA ASN A 4 24.29 -13.94 1.62
C ASN A 4 24.31 -12.75 0.64
N GLU A 5 23.86 -12.98 -0.58
CA GLU A 5 23.70 -11.91 -1.56
C GLU A 5 22.60 -10.93 -1.09
N ALA A 6 22.77 -9.65 -1.39
CA ALA A 6 21.80 -8.63 -1.00
C ALA A 6 20.47 -8.83 -1.74
N VAL A 7 19.35 -8.70 -1.01
CA VAL A 7 18.00 -8.66 -1.57
C VAL A 7 17.70 -7.25 -2.07
N THR A 8 17.22 -7.13 -3.29
CA THR A 8 16.76 -5.87 -3.88
C THR A 8 15.24 -5.86 -3.88
N LEU A 9 14.63 -4.91 -3.18
CA LEU A 9 13.17 -4.74 -3.19
C LEU A 9 12.78 -3.67 -4.21
N PHE A 10 11.56 -3.73 -4.72
CA PHE A 10 10.84 -2.58 -5.26
C PHE A 10 9.77 -2.18 -4.27
N LEU A 11 9.83 -0.92 -3.84
CA LEU A 11 8.80 -0.25 -3.04
C LEU A 11 8.33 0.99 -3.77
N ALA A 12 7.09 1.38 -3.54
CA ALA A 12 6.51 2.60 -4.09
C ALA A 12 5.53 3.22 -3.10
N GLY A 13 4.97 4.36 -3.50
CA GLY A 13 3.82 4.98 -2.89
C GLY A 13 2.53 4.18 -3.02
N ASP A 14 1.44 4.86 -2.72
CA ASP A 14 0.09 4.32 -2.74
C ASP A 14 -0.36 3.99 -4.16
N VAL A 15 -0.86 2.76 -4.36
CA VAL A 15 -1.35 2.28 -5.65
C VAL A 15 -2.88 2.23 -5.58
N MET A 16 -3.53 3.19 -6.24
CA MET A 16 -4.98 3.42 -6.20
C MET A 16 -5.63 3.25 -7.59
N PRO A 17 -5.73 2.02 -8.14
CA PRO A 17 -6.32 1.76 -9.46
C PRO A 17 -7.86 1.84 -9.48
N GLY A 18 -8.49 2.41 -8.46
CA GLY A 18 -9.95 2.57 -8.39
C GLY A 18 -10.46 3.84 -9.07
N ARG A 19 -11.75 4.13 -8.88
CA ARG A 19 -12.40 5.36 -9.38
C ARG A 19 -12.13 5.58 -10.87
N GLY A 20 -11.46 6.67 -11.26
CA GLY A 20 -11.21 7.01 -12.67
C GLY A 20 -10.42 5.94 -13.42
N ILE A 21 -9.42 5.32 -12.76
CA ILE A 21 -8.61 4.26 -13.38
C ILE A 21 -9.45 3.02 -13.66
N ASP A 22 -10.36 2.63 -12.75
CA ASP A 22 -11.25 1.49 -12.98
C ASP A 22 -12.15 1.70 -14.21
N GLN A 23 -12.57 2.95 -14.48
CA GLN A 23 -13.44 3.28 -15.62
C GLN A 23 -12.75 3.22 -16.99
N ILE A 24 -11.42 3.14 -17.04
CA ILE A 24 -10.68 3.03 -18.30
C ILE A 24 -10.24 1.60 -18.60
N LEU A 25 -10.44 0.66 -17.67
CA LEU A 25 -10.06 -0.75 -17.80
C LEU A 25 -11.18 -1.58 -18.45
N PRO A 26 -10.92 -2.84 -18.87
CA PRO A 26 -11.89 -3.66 -19.61
C PRO A 26 -13.18 -3.97 -18.86
N HIS A 27 -13.10 -4.07 -17.54
CA HIS A 27 -14.26 -4.18 -16.65
C HIS A 27 -14.33 -2.93 -15.78
N SER A 28 -15.51 -2.54 -15.32
CA SER A 28 -15.60 -1.45 -14.36
C SER A 28 -16.80 -1.65 -13.44
N VAL A 29 -16.68 -1.18 -12.22
CA VAL A 29 -17.82 -1.03 -11.32
C VAL A 29 -18.68 0.18 -11.71
N ASP A 30 -19.86 0.30 -11.10
CA ASP A 30 -20.70 1.48 -11.26
C ASP A 30 -19.90 2.76 -10.90
N PRO A 31 -19.88 3.78 -11.78
CA PRO A 31 -19.09 5.01 -11.61
C PRO A 31 -19.60 5.91 -10.49
N ILE A 32 -20.76 5.64 -9.86
CA ILE A 32 -21.28 6.48 -8.78
C ILE A 32 -20.25 6.59 -7.64
N LEU A 33 -19.91 7.83 -7.29
CA LEU A 33 -19.09 8.19 -6.15
C LEU A 33 -19.94 8.82 -5.04
N TYR A 34 -19.53 8.58 -3.79
CA TYR A 34 -20.23 9.05 -2.58
C TYR A 34 -19.50 10.20 -1.88
N GLU A 35 -18.61 10.88 -2.60
CA GLU A 35 -17.83 12.01 -2.11
C GLU A 35 -18.55 13.36 -2.36
N PRO A 36 -18.19 14.44 -1.64
CA PRO A 36 -18.92 15.70 -1.72
C PRO A 36 -18.68 16.50 -3.01
N TYR A 37 -17.61 16.22 -3.78
CA TYR A 37 -17.17 17.06 -4.89
C TYR A 37 -17.41 16.41 -6.27
N VAL A 38 -17.10 15.13 -6.42
CA VAL A 38 -17.32 14.36 -7.65
C VAL A 38 -18.35 13.27 -7.39
N ARG A 39 -19.30 13.08 -8.30
CA ARG A 39 -20.35 12.04 -8.15
C ARG A 39 -20.27 10.93 -9.17
N ASP A 40 -19.40 11.07 -10.17
CA ASP A 40 -19.21 10.14 -11.25
C ASP A 40 -17.72 9.98 -11.53
N ALA A 41 -17.18 8.76 -11.36
CA ALA A 41 -15.77 8.45 -11.52
C ALA A 41 -15.22 8.80 -12.91
N ARG A 42 -16.09 8.88 -13.94
CA ARG A 42 -15.68 9.28 -15.30
C ARG A 42 -15.35 10.77 -15.39
N ASP A 43 -15.69 11.58 -14.39
CA ASP A 43 -15.21 12.97 -14.31
C ASP A 43 -13.69 13.02 -14.16
N TYR A 44 -13.07 12.11 -13.41
CA TYR A 44 -11.60 12.04 -13.31
C TYR A 44 -10.96 11.70 -14.65
N VAL A 45 -11.59 10.81 -15.43
CA VAL A 45 -11.13 10.50 -16.80
C VAL A 45 -11.25 11.75 -17.69
N ARG A 46 -12.37 12.49 -17.60
CA ARG A 46 -12.54 13.74 -18.35
C ARG A 46 -11.51 14.80 -17.98
N LEU A 47 -11.16 14.93 -16.70
CA LEU A 47 -10.12 15.85 -16.24
C LEU A 47 -8.76 15.49 -16.84
N ALA A 48 -8.40 14.20 -16.83
CA ALA A 48 -7.16 13.73 -17.44
C ALA A 48 -7.11 14.00 -18.96
N GLU A 49 -8.21 13.75 -19.67
CA GLU A 49 -8.32 14.01 -21.11
C GLU A 49 -8.29 15.50 -21.48
N GLN A 50 -8.75 16.39 -20.59
CA GLN A 50 -8.68 17.84 -20.83
C GLN A 50 -7.24 18.35 -20.85
N VAL A 51 -6.34 17.74 -20.06
CA VAL A 51 -4.93 18.11 -20.00
C VAL A 51 -4.10 17.40 -21.08
N ASN A 52 -4.36 16.11 -21.30
CA ASN A 52 -3.48 15.25 -22.11
C ASN A 52 -4.06 14.88 -23.49
N GLY A 53 -5.30 15.25 -23.76
CA GLY A 53 -6.05 14.80 -24.93
C GLY A 53 -6.76 13.46 -24.71
N PRO A 54 -7.71 13.12 -25.60
CA PRO A 54 -8.44 11.86 -25.52
C PRO A 54 -7.53 10.66 -25.82
N PHE A 55 -7.89 9.49 -25.28
CA PHE A 55 -7.22 8.22 -25.53
C PHE A 55 -8.23 7.07 -25.66
N ASP A 56 -7.84 6.03 -26.39
CA ASP A 56 -8.69 4.86 -26.61
C ASP A 56 -8.90 4.07 -25.33
N LYS A 57 -10.14 3.59 -25.13
CA LYS A 57 -10.57 2.79 -23.97
C LYS A 57 -11.38 1.58 -24.47
N PRO A 58 -11.31 0.42 -23.80
CA PRO A 58 -10.52 0.17 -22.58
C PRO A 58 -9.02 0.09 -22.88
N VAL A 59 -8.20 0.37 -21.86
CA VAL A 59 -6.74 0.21 -21.92
C VAL A 59 -6.32 -1.18 -21.45
N GLU A 60 -5.19 -1.65 -21.95
CA GLU A 60 -4.59 -2.92 -21.51
C GLU A 60 -4.11 -2.84 -20.05
N PRO A 61 -4.12 -3.94 -19.26
CA PRO A 61 -3.81 -3.91 -17.83
C PRO A 61 -2.45 -3.27 -17.46
N GLY A 62 -1.44 -3.42 -18.31
CA GLY A 62 -0.11 -2.83 -18.08
C GLY A 62 -0.04 -1.31 -18.31
N TYR A 63 -1.03 -0.71 -18.97
CA TYR A 63 -1.03 0.70 -19.36
C TYR A 63 -0.80 1.64 -18.16
N ILE A 64 -1.48 1.37 -17.05
CA ILE A 64 -1.48 2.27 -15.88
C ILE A 64 -0.10 2.40 -15.23
N TRP A 65 0.79 1.43 -15.44
CA TRP A 65 2.15 1.46 -14.89
C TRP A 65 3.13 2.28 -15.73
N GLY A 66 2.79 2.57 -16.99
CA GLY A 66 3.62 3.37 -17.90
C GLY A 66 5.08 2.92 -17.93
N ASP A 67 6.00 3.89 -17.81
CA ASP A 67 7.44 3.67 -17.86
C ASP A 67 7.98 2.80 -16.70
N ALA A 68 7.21 2.64 -15.62
CA ALA A 68 7.62 1.83 -14.46
C ALA A 68 7.87 0.37 -14.85
N LEU A 69 7.14 -0.17 -15.84
CA LEU A 69 7.35 -1.55 -16.31
C LEU A 69 8.74 -1.75 -16.91
N ALA A 70 9.22 -0.76 -17.68
CA ALA A 70 10.56 -0.81 -18.26
C ALA A 70 11.64 -0.75 -17.16
N VAL A 71 11.45 0.11 -16.15
CA VAL A 71 12.37 0.22 -15.00
C VAL A 71 12.38 -1.09 -14.19
N LEU A 72 11.23 -1.69 -13.92
CA LEU A 72 11.14 -2.99 -13.23
C LEU A 72 11.84 -4.11 -14.01
N ALA A 73 11.72 -4.10 -15.34
CA ALA A 73 12.39 -5.05 -16.22
C ALA A 73 13.91 -4.88 -16.25
N ASP A 74 14.42 -3.64 -16.14
CA ASP A 74 15.86 -3.35 -16.09
C ASP A 74 16.46 -3.70 -14.73
N VAL A 75 15.88 -3.18 -13.64
CA VAL A 75 16.40 -3.34 -12.28
C VAL A 75 16.27 -4.79 -11.80
N ARG A 76 15.19 -5.49 -12.19
CA ARG A 76 14.87 -6.86 -11.78
C ARG A 76 14.94 -7.05 -10.25
N PRO A 77 14.09 -6.34 -9.49
CA PRO A 77 14.01 -6.54 -8.04
C PRO A 77 13.64 -7.99 -7.73
N ASP A 78 14.14 -8.48 -6.60
CA ASP A 78 13.83 -9.81 -6.08
C ASP A 78 12.38 -9.91 -5.62
N LEU A 79 11.82 -8.81 -5.08
CA LEU A 79 10.42 -8.71 -4.64
C LEU A 79 9.86 -7.31 -4.93
N ARG A 80 8.57 -7.25 -5.27
CA ARG A 80 7.78 -6.03 -5.52
C ARG A 80 6.67 -5.92 -4.49
N ILE A 81 6.77 -4.92 -3.60
CA ILE A 81 5.87 -4.71 -2.46
C ILE A 81 5.24 -3.33 -2.59
N ILE A 82 3.91 -3.26 -2.57
CA ILE A 82 3.14 -2.01 -2.69
C ILE A 82 2.13 -1.88 -1.56
N ASN A 83 1.72 -0.65 -1.23
CA ASN A 83 0.45 -0.42 -0.53
C ASN A 83 -0.67 -0.35 -1.59
N LEU A 84 -1.57 -1.33 -1.56
CA LEU A 84 -2.75 -1.33 -2.42
C LEU A 84 -3.86 -0.57 -1.69
N GLU A 85 -4.01 0.70 -2.02
CA GLU A 85 -4.94 1.61 -1.35
C GLU A 85 -6.29 1.67 -2.08
N THR A 86 -6.84 0.50 -2.37
CA THR A 86 -8.16 0.37 -2.97
C THR A 86 -8.79 -0.97 -2.58
N SER A 87 -10.11 -1.03 -2.50
CA SER A 87 -10.81 -2.32 -2.43
C SER A 87 -10.91 -2.94 -3.83
N ILE A 88 -10.67 -4.24 -3.95
CA ILE A 88 -10.96 -4.99 -5.18
C ILE A 88 -12.30 -5.70 -4.98
N THR A 89 -13.40 -5.08 -5.43
CA THR A 89 -14.74 -5.55 -5.08
C THR A 89 -15.84 -5.02 -5.99
N THR A 90 -16.90 -5.82 -6.16
CA THR A 90 -18.17 -5.41 -6.78
C THR A 90 -19.24 -5.01 -5.75
N SER A 91 -18.96 -5.15 -4.45
CA SER A 91 -19.84 -4.78 -3.34
C SER A 91 -20.34 -3.34 -3.45
N SER A 92 -21.62 -3.11 -3.19
CA SER A 92 -22.23 -1.77 -3.09
C SER A 92 -22.33 -1.24 -1.65
N GLU A 93 -21.79 -1.96 -0.66
CA GLU A 93 -21.87 -1.62 0.77
C GLU A 93 -20.85 -0.54 1.15
N TYR A 94 -20.99 0.65 0.60
CA TYR A 94 -20.05 1.74 0.87
C TYR A 94 -20.09 2.20 2.33
N TRP A 95 -18.91 2.50 2.89
CA TRP A 95 -18.78 3.17 4.17
C TRP A 95 -19.07 4.66 4.00
N LEU A 96 -19.85 5.26 4.91
CA LEU A 96 -20.11 6.70 4.88
C LEU A 96 -18.87 7.48 5.34
N LYS A 97 -18.02 7.86 4.39
CA LYS A 97 -16.82 8.68 4.58
C LYS A 97 -16.65 9.65 3.40
N GLY A 98 -15.55 10.41 3.42
CA GLY A 98 -15.31 11.45 2.42
C GLY A 98 -15.02 10.92 1.01
N ILE A 99 -14.26 9.83 0.89
CA ILE A 99 -13.82 9.25 -0.40
C ILE A 99 -13.85 7.73 -0.27
N ASN A 100 -14.41 7.05 -1.26
CA ASN A 100 -14.42 5.59 -1.37
C ASN A 100 -13.71 5.16 -2.67
N TYR A 101 -12.79 4.20 -2.56
CA TYR A 101 -12.07 3.60 -3.67
C TYR A 101 -12.45 2.14 -3.83
N ARG A 102 -12.81 1.75 -5.06
CA ARG A 102 -12.80 0.35 -5.49
C ARG A 102 -12.41 0.23 -6.95
N MET A 103 -11.94 -0.94 -7.30
CA MET A 103 -11.82 -1.43 -8.67
C MET A 103 -12.56 -2.77 -8.82
N HIS A 104 -12.92 -3.11 -10.05
CA HIS A 104 -13.56 -4.38 -10.39
C HIS A 104 -12.56 -5.56 -10.23
N PRO A 105 -12.95 -6.70 -9.62
CA PRO A 105 -12.08 -7.87 -9.46
C PRO A 105 -11.49 -8.45 -10.74
N GLU A 106 -12.23 -8.39 -11.85
CA GLU A 106 -11.74 -8.85 -13.16
C GLU A 106 -10.64 -7.96 -13.76
N ASN A 107 -10.32 -6.83 -13.13
CA ASN A 107 -9.17 -6.00 -13.48
C ASN A 107 -7.92 -6.33 -12.65
N SER A 108 -7.94 -7.36 -11.80
CA SER A 108 -6.78 -7.76 -10.97
C SER A 108 -5.49 -8.00 -11.76
N GLY A 109 -5.62 -8.29 -13.06
CA GLY A 109 -4.51 -8.38 -14.02
C GLY A 109 -3.60 -7.14 -14.09
N VAL A 110 -4.06 -5.96 -13.64
CA VAL A 110 -3.18 -4.78 -13.54
C VAL A 110 -2.02 -5.02 -12.57
N LEU A 111 -2.23 -5.80 -11.51
CA LEU A 111 -1.19 -6.08 -10.52
C LEU A 111 -0.18 -7.11 -11.05
N THR A 112 -0.68 -8.15 -11.74
CA THR A 112 0.18 -9.19 -12.33
C THR A 112 0.96 -8.67 -13.54
N ALA A 113 0.44 -7.68 -14.27
CA ALA A 113 1.16 -6.99 -15.34
C ALA A 113 2.46 -6.31 -14.86
N ALA A 114 2.49 -5.80 -13.62
CA ALA A 114 3.70 -5.28 -12.98
C ALA A 114 4.49 -6.34 -12.18
N GLY A 115 3.98 -7.58 -12.13
CA GLY A 115 4.61 -8.69 -11.40
C GLY A 115 4.60 -8.50 -9.88
N ILE A 116 3.62 -7.78 -9.32
CA ILE A 116 3.56 -7.49 -7.88
C ILE A 116 3.54 -8.79 -7.06
N ASP A 117 4.44 -8.89 -6.08
CA ASP A 117 4.58 -10.07 -5.23
C ASP A 117 3.76 -9.95 -3.93
N CYS A 118 3.65 -8.72 -3.39
CA CYS A 118 2.98 -8.43 -2.12
C CYS A 118 2.14 -7.15 -2.17
N CYS A 119 0.89 -7.24 -1.72
CA CYS A 119 0.04 -6.09 -1.42
C CYS A 119 -0.10 -5.90 0.09
N VAL A 120 0.33 -4.74 0.58
CA VAL A 120 0.00 -4.28 1.92
C VAL A 120 -1.39 -3.65 1.89
N LEU A 121 -2.22 -4.02 2.87
CA LEU A 121 -3.65 -3.68 2.89
C LEU A 121 -4.08 -2.91 4.14
N ALA A 122 -3.18 -2.67 5.10
CA ALA A 122 -3.51 -1.98 6.35
C ALA A 122 -3.63 -0.46 6.16
N ASN A 123 -4.53 -0.01 5.28
CA ASN A 123 -4.76 1.39 4.94
C ASN A 123 -6.22 1.81 5.18
N ASN A 124 -6.50 3.08 4.94
CA ASN A 124 -7.81 3.70 5.14
C ASN A 124 -8.80 3.47 3.99
N HIS A 125 -8.45 2.71 2.94
CA HIS A 125 -9.32 2.49 1.78
C HIS A 125 -9.72 1.02 1.56
N VAL A 126 -9.06 0.04 2.19
CA VAL A 126 -9.35 -1.39 1.98
C VAL A 126 -10.77 -1.82 2.40
N LEU A 127 -11.37 -1.12 3.35
CA LEU A 127 -12.72 -1.40 3.92
C LEU A 127 -13.78 -0.38 3.47
N ASP A 128 -13.48 0.41 2.43
CA ASP A 128 -14.40 1.42 1.90
C ASP A 128 -15.75 0.83 1.46
N TRP A 129 -15.79 -0.47 1.17
CA TRP A 129 -16.98 -1.22 0.74
C TRP A 129 -17.36 -2.34 1.71
N GLY A 130 -17.08 -2.09 2.99
CA GLY A 130 -17.45 -2.96 4.09
C GLY A 130 -16.63 -4.24 4.17
N HIS A 131 -17.01 -5.09 5.13
CA HIS A 131 -16.31 -6.35 5.39
C HIS A 131 -16.45 -7.33 4.23
N GLY A 132 -17.58 -7.30 3.51
CA GLY A 132 -17.77 -8.07 2.28
C GLY A 132 -16.75 -7.68 1.20
N GLY A 133 -16.55 -6.37 0.98
CA GLY A 133 -15.55 -5.86 0.04
C GLY A 133 -14.11 -6.21 0.41
N LEU A 134 -13.77 -6.17 1.71
CA LEU A 134 -12.46 -6.65 2.17
C LEU A 134 -12.28 -8.15 1.89
N VAL A 135 -13.29 -8.98 2.14
CA VAL A 135 -13.20 -10.43 1.90
C VAL A 135 -13.03 -10.73 0.40
N GLU A 136 -13.76 -10.05 -0.49
CA GLU A 136 -13.60 -10.18 -1.94
C GLU A 136 -12.22 -9.70 -2.41
N THR A 137 -11.69 -8.63 -1.80
CA THR A 137 -10.33 -8.15 -2.06
C THR A 137 -9.30 -9.22 -1.74
N LEU A 138 -9.38 -9.82 -0.54
CA LEU A 138 -8.48 -10.90 -0.11
C LEU A 138 -8.58 -12.12 -1.04
N GLN A 139 -9.80 -12.53 -1.41
CA GLN A 139 -10.02 -13.66 -2.33
C GLN A 139 -9.45 -13.39 -3.73
N THR A 140 -9.57 -12.16 -4.22
CA THR A 140 -9.04 -11.80 -5.53
C THR A 140 -7.52 -11.85 -5.54
N LEU A 141 -6.85 -11.30 -4.52
CA LEU A 141 -5.39 -11.37 -4.39
C LEU A 141 -4.90 -12.82 -4.19
N GLU A 142 -5.62 -13.65 -3.42
CA GLU A 142 -5.36 -15.08 -3.29
C GLU A 142 -5.45 -15.80 -4.65
N ARG A 143 -6.43 -15.46 -5.50
CA ARG A 143 -6.61 -16.02 -6.85
C ARG A 143 -5.45 -15.66 -7.79
N GLU A 144 -4.93 -14.43 -7.69
CA GLU A 144 -3.76 -13.99 -8.46
C GLU A 144 -2.41 -14.53 -7.93
N GLY A 145 -2.42 -15.17 -6.76
CA GLY A 145 -1.18 -15.64 -6.12
C GLY A 145 -0.31 -14.53 -5.52
N ILE A 146 -0.88 -13.33 -5.29
CA ILE A 146 -0.19 -12.19 -4.69
C ILE A 146 -0.31 -12.30 -3.18
N GLN A 147 0.78 -12.32 -2.41
CA GLN A 147 0.66 -12.38 -0.95
C GLN A 147 0.14 -11.06 -0.37
N GLN A 148 -0.45 -11.12 0.83
CA GLN A 148 -0.99 -9.95 1.50
C GLN A 148 -0.43 -9.80 2.91
N ALA A 149 -0.38 -8.56 3.39
CA ALA A 149 -0.05 -8.26 4.78
C ALA A 149 -0.96 -7.14 5.33
N GLY A 150 -1.30 -7.25 6.62
CA GLY A 150 -1.94 -6.16 7.37
C GLY A 150 -3.47 -6.09 7.28
N ALA A 151 -4.12 -7.02 6.60
CA ALA A 151 -5.55 -7.25 6.68
C ALA A 151 -5.84 -8.75 6.60
N GLY A 152 -6.98 -9.17 7.14
CA GLY A 152 -7.33 -10.59 7.14
C GLY A 152 -8.76 -10.85 7.59
N ARG A 153 -9.19 -12.12 7.46
CA ARG A 153 -10.53 -12.59 7.86
C ARG A 153 -10.72 -12.70 9.40
N SER A 154 -9.64 -12.47 10.15
CA SER A 154 -9.61 -12.42 11.61
C SER A 154 -8.38 -11.66 12.08
N ARG A 155 -8.34 -11.28 13.36
CA ARG A 155 -7.16 -10.65 13.98
C ARG A 155 -5.89 -11.47 13.79
N ALA A 156 -5.99 -12.78 14.02
CA ALA A 156 -4.86 -13.69 13.87
C ALA A 156 -4.34 -13.73 12.42
N ARG A 157 -5.23 -13.61 11.42
CA ARG A 157 -4.82 -13.56 10.01
C ARG A 157 -4.26 -12.19 9.62
N ALA A 158 -4.88 -11.10 10.09
CA ALA A 158 -4.43 -9.74 9.79
C ALA A 158 -3.02 -9.44 10.37
N SER A 159 -2.67 -10.08 11.49
CA SER A 159 -1.37 -9.89 12.15
C SER A 159 -0.23 -10.71 11.55
N LEU A 160 -0.50 -11.67 10.65
CA LEU A 160 0.55 -12.47 10.03
C LEU A 160 1.34 -11.62 9.02
N PRO A 161 2.67 -11.81 8.94
CA PRO A 161 3.44 -11.24 7.87
C PRO A 161 3.25 -12.04 6.57
N ALA A 162 3.46 -11.37 5.43
CA ALA A 162 3.79 -12.07 4.20
C ALA A 162 5.26 -12.52 4.29
N ILE A 163 5.55 -13.76 3.89
CA ILE A 163 6.89 -14.35 4.01
C ILE A 163 7.33 -14.85 2.63
N PHE A 164 8.50 -14.39 2.21
CA PHE A 164 9.10 -14.73 0.93
C PHE A 164 10.46 -15.38 1.11
N GLU A 165 10.64 -16.54 0.49
CA GLU A 165 11.95 -17.16 0.30
C GLU A 165 12.58 -16.57 -0.97
N VAL A 166 13.74 -15.91 -0.82
CA VAL A 166 14.50 -15.35 -1.94
C VAL A 166 15.70 -16.27 -2.22
N PRO A 167 15.69 -17.04 -3.32
CA PRO A 167 16.68 -18.08 -3.59
C PRO A 167 18.12 -17.56 -3.49
N GLY A 168 18.91 -18.17 -2.59
CA GLY A 168 20.32 -17.81 -2.38
C GLY A 168 20.56 -16.52 -1.58
N LYS A 169 19.50 -15.80 -1.16
CA LYS A 169 19.60 -14.50 -0.46
C LYS A 169 19.03 -14.52 0.95
N GLY A 170 18.02 -15.35 1.22
CA GLY A 170 17.40 -15.48 2.54
C GLY A 170 15.90 -15.22 2.49
N ARG A 171 15.31 -14.77 3.59
CA ARG A 171 13.86 -14.51 3.68
C ARG A 171 13.55 -13.03 3.89
N VAL A 172 12.41 -12.61 3.35
CA VAL A 172 11.83 -11.29 3.61
C VAL A 172 10.48 -11.46 4.29
N LEU A 173 10.29 -10.79 5.42
CA LEU A 173 9.06 -10.78 6.18
C LEU A 173 8.46 -9.38 6.11
N VAL A 174 7.23 -9.27 5.63
CA VAL A 174 6.50 -8.01 5.49
C VAL A 174 5.40 -7.96 6.54
N PHE A 175 5.61 -7.17 7.58
CA PHE A 175 4.57 -6.82 8.54
C PHE A 175 3.91 -5.52 8.12
N ALA A 176 2.60 -5.40 8.32
CA ALA A 176 1.86 -4.23 7.91
C ALA A 176 0.87 -3.79 8.98
N TYR A 177 0.79 -2.47 9.18
CA TYR A 177 -0.07 -1.87 10.18
C TYR A 177 -0.72 -0.56 9.70
N GLY A 178 -1.97 -0.36 10.10
CA GLY A 178 -2.68 0.89 9.91
C GLY A 178 -2.68 1.73 11.17
N SER A 179 -2.77 3.05 11.06
CA SER A 179 -2.90 3.96 12.20
C SER A 179 -4.19 4.77 12.12
N THR A 180 -4.79 5.10 13.27
CA THR A 180 -5.91 6.04 13.30
C THR A 180 -5.49 7.46 12.88
N THR A 181 -4.19 7.76 12.86
CA THR A 181 -3.65 9.07 12.44
C THR A 181 -3.81 9.34 10.95
N SER A 182 -4.06 8.30 10.13
CA SER A 182 -4.38 8.39 8.70
C SER A 182 -5.88 8.26 8.40
N GLY A 183 -6.72 8.57 9.40
CA GLY A 183 -8.17 8.56 9.22
C GLY A 183 -8.81 7.18 9.24
N ILE A 184 -8.08 6.12 9.63
CA ILE A 184 -8.66 4.79 9.75
C ILE A 184 -9.57 4.71 11.00
N PRO A 185 -10.86 4.35 10.85
CA PRO A 185 -11.74 4.13 11.99
C PRO A 185 -11.26 2.97 12.88
N ARG A 186 -11.39 3.11 14.21
CA ARG A 186 -11.04 2.01 15.15
C ARG A 186 -11.88 0.75 14.94
N GLU A 187 -13.11 0.91 14.47
CA GLU A 187 -14.03 -0.20 14.18
C GLU A 187 -13.62 -1.05 12.98
N TRP A 188 -12.63 -0.61 12.19
CA TRP A 188 -12.04 -1.38 11.09
C TRP A 188 -10.95 -2.35 11.55
N ALA A 189 -10.54 -2.28 12.82
CA ALA A 189 -9.57 -3.22 13.38
C ALA A 189 -10.13 -4.65 13.35
N ALA A 190 -9.31 -5.60 12.89
CA ALA A 190 -9.68 -7.00 12.87
C ALA A 190 -9.99 -7.52 14.29
N ALA A 191 -11.14 -8.18 14.43
CA ALA A 191 -11.57 -8.83 15.67
C ALA A 191 -11.19 -10.34 15.64
N PRO A 192 -11.26 -11.07 16.78
CA PRO A 192 -10.89 -12.47 16.81
C PRO A 192 -11.55 -13.32 15.73
N GLU A 193 -12.80 -13.05 15.38
CA GLU A 193 -13.58 -13.81 14.39
C GLU A 193 -14.21 -12.92 13.30
N SER A 194 -13.74 -11.67 13.14
CA SER A 194 -14.27 -10.76 12.12
C SER A 194 -13.14 -10.19 11.25
N PRO A 195 -13.39 -10.00 9.94
CA PRO A 195 -12.41 -9.39 9.05
C PRO A 195 -12.02 -7.99 9.49
N GLY A 196 -10.83 -7.55 9.11
CA GLY A 196 -10.41 -6.17 9.32
C GLY A 196 -8.93 -5.97 9.07
N ILE A 197 -8.44 -4.81 9.47
CA ILE A 197 -7.03 -4.46 9.36
C ILE A 197 -6.26 -4.69 10.67
N ASN A 198 -4.96 -4.85 10.55
CA ASN A 198 -4.03 -4.85 11.67
C ASN A 198 -3.77 -3.41 12.14
N LEU A 199 -4.66 -2.89 12.98
CA LEU A 199 -4.61 -1.51 13.44
C LEU A 199 -3.68 -1.34 14.66
N LEU A 200 -2.77 -0.37 14.59
CA LEU A 200 -1.98 0.06 15.74
C LEU A 200 -2.89 0.70 16.81
N PRO A 201 -2.73 0.35 18.10
CA PRO A 201 -3.44 1.05 19.16
C PRO A 201 -2.97 2.50 19.31
N ASP A 202 -1.65 2.72 19.18
CA ASP A 202 -0.94 4.01 19.25
C ASP A 202 0.49 3.91 18.69
N LEU A 203 1.28 4.99 18.80
CA LEU A 203 2.72 5.04 18.45
C LEU A 203 3.63 5.08 19.71
N SER A 204 3.32 4.24 20.70
CA SER A 204 4.06 4.14 21.98
C SER A 204 5.20 3.13 21.95
N ILE A 205 6.04 3.16 22.99
CA ILE A 205 7.10 2.16 23.20
C ILE A 205 6.49 0.77 23.40
N ALA A 206 5.42 0.66 24.18
CA ALA A 206 4.75 -0.61 24.44
C ALA A 206 4.24 -1.25 23.13
N THR A 207 3.66 -0.45 22.24
CA THR A 207 3.24 -0.95 20.92
C THR A 207 4.43 -1.45 20.08
N ALA A 208 5.55 -0.74 20.09
CA ALA A 208 6.77 -1.19 19.39
C ALA A 208 7.33 -2.50 19.99
N GLU A 209 7.27 -2.67 21.31
CA GLU A 209 7.70 -3.90 22.00
C GLU A 209 6.79 -5.10 21.64
N GLU A 210 5.47 -4.91 21.58
CA GLU A 210 4.53 -5.96 21.14
C GLU A 210 4.77 -6.37 19.68
N ILE A 211 5.05 -5.40 18.81
CA ILE A 211 5.48 -5.70 17.43
C ILE A 211 6.77 -6.51 17.44
N GLY A 212 7.75 -6.14 18.28
CA GLY A 212 9.00 -6.89 18.41
C GLY A 212 8.80 -8.34 18.86
N LYS A 213 7.87 -8.60 19.77
CA LYS A 213 7.48 -9.98 20.14
C LYS A 213 6.90 -10.75 18.96
N THR A 214 5.99 -10.13 18.22
CA THR A 214 5.37 -10.72 17.02
C THR A 214 6.42 -11.05 15.95
N VAL A 215 7.38 -10.14 15.72
CA VAL A 215 8.50 -10.40 14.81
C VAL A 215 9.35 -11.57 15.29
N ALA A 216 9.68 -11.61 16.60
CA ALA A 216 10.51 -12.65 17.18
C ALA A 216 9.89 -14.07 17.11
N GLU A 217 8.56 -14.18 17.06
CA GLU A 217 7.86 -15.48 16.93
C GLU A 217 8.13 -16.19 15.60
N VAL A 218 8.43 -15.44 14.54
CA VAL A 218 8.57 -15.99 13.17
C VAL A 218 9.97 -15.78 12.57
N ARG A 219 10.72 -14.79 13.09
CA ARG A 219 12.04 -14.42 12.57
C ARG A 219 13.07 -15.52 12.81
N GLN A 220 13.89 -15.76 11.80
CA GLN A 220 15.08 -16.60 11.83
C GLN A 220 16.34 -15.79 11.54
N PRO A 221 17.54 -16.30 11.89
CA PRO A 221 18.79 -15.63 11.57
C PRO A 221 18.93 -15.38 10.06
N GLY A 222 19.22 -14.14 9.67
CA GLY A 222 19.40 -13.73 8.27
C GLY A 222 18.13 -13.22 7.58
N ASP A 223 16.99 -13.22 8.27
CA ASP A 223 15.77 -12.61 7.77
C ASP A 223 15.84 -11.09 7.71
N ILE A 224 15.29 -10.54 6.63
CA ILE A 224 15.02 -9.12 6.44
C ILE A 224 13.59 -8.83 6.87
N VAL A 225 13.41 -7.89 7.79
CA VAL A 225 12.10 -7.47 8.30
C VAL A 225 11.72 -6.12 7.71
N VAL A 226 10.68 -6.10 6.88
CA VAL A 226 10.02 -4.90 6.37
C VAL A 226 8.80 -4.62 7.24
N VAL A 227 8.69 -3.41 7.77
CA VAL A 227 7.48 -2.94 8.46
C VAL A 227 6.84 -1.82 7.65
N SER A 228 5.70 -2.13 7.04
CA SER A 228 4.87 -1.16 6.33
C SER A 228 3.87 -0.52 7.30
N ILE A 229 3.77 0.81 7.27
CA ILE A 229 2.86 1.55 8.15
C ILE A 229 2.11 2.61 7.35
N HIS A 230 0.79 2.59 7.44
CA HIS A 230 -0.08 3.61 6.88
C HIS A 230 -0.49 4.60 7.99
N TRP A 231 0.06 5.82 7.97
CA TRP A 231 0.02 6.74 9.12
C TRP A 231 0.07 8.24 8.79
N GLY A 232 -0.36 9.06 9.74
CA GLY A 232 -0.34 10.53 9.61
C GLY A 232 -1.32 11.06 8.58
N GLY A 233 -1.49 12.38 8.58
CA GLY A 233 -2.39 13.05 7.64
C GLY A 233 -1.92 12.96 6.20
N ASN A 234 -2.88 13.01 5.26
CA ASN A 234 -2.62 12.87 3.83
C ASN A 234 -1.82 14.05 3.24
N TRP A 235 -1.81 15.21 3.91
CA TRP A 235 -1.25 16.46 3.39
C TRP A 235 -0.21 17.08 4.34
N GLY A 236 0.83 17.65 3.76
CA GLY A 236 1.91 18.35 4.47
C GLY A 236 3.22 17.55 4.57
N TYR A 237 4.35 18.27 4.44
CA TYR A 237 5.69 17.67 4.40
C TYR A 237 6.29 17.40 5.79
N GLY A 238 5.70 17.96 6.84
CA GLY A 238 6.16 17.76 8.22
C GLY A 238 6.10 16.28 8.62
N ILE A 239 7.18 15.79 9.23
CA ILE A 239 7.23 14.44 9.81
C ILE A 239 7.10 14.61 11.33
N PRO A 240 5.95 14.24 11.93
CA PRO A 240 5.75 14.34 13.38
C PRO A 240 6.85 13.62 14.16
N GLU A 241 7.28 14.19 15.29
CA GLU A 241 8.32 13.60 16.14
C GLU A 241 7.93 12.20 16.62
N GLU A 242 6.65 11.96 16.91
CA GLU A 242 6.12 10.66 17.28
C GLU A 242 6.35 9.58 16.21
N GLN A 243 6.17 9.91 14.91
CA GLN A 243 6.45 8.98 13.81
C GLN A 243 7.94 8.69 13.71
N ARG A 244 8.79 9.72 13.87
CA ARG A 244 10.25 9.53 13.85
C ARG A 244 10.72 8.63 14.97
N ARG A 245 10.24 8.89 16.19
CA ARG A 245 10.54 8.10 17.37
C ARG A 245 10.06 6.66 17.20
N PHE A 246 8.83 6.44 16.75
CA PHE A 246 8.27 5.10 16.57
C PHE A 246 9.02 4.29 15.51
N ALA A 247 9.35 4.89 14.36
CA ALA A 247 10.16 4.24 13.33
C ALA A 247 11.52 3.75 13.87
N ARG A 248 12.20 4.60 14.67
CA ARG A 248 13.47 4.26 15.30
C ARG A 248 13.32 3.17 16.37
N LEU A 249 12.23 3.18 17.15
CA LEU A 249 11.92 2.11 18.12
C LEU A 249 11.70 0.75 17.43
N LEU A 250 11.07 0.73 16.26
CA LEU A 250 10.89 -0.51 15.50
C LEU A 250 12.21 -1.05 14.97
N ILE A 251 13.13 -0.19 14.54
CA ILE A 251 14.48 -0.61 14.15
C ILE A 251 15.26 -1.11 15.38
N ASP A 252 15.23 -0.37 16.48
CA ASP A 252 16.03 -0.66 17.68
C ASP A 252 15.53 -1.88 18.47
N GLY A 253 14.22 -2.05 18.59
CA GLY A 253 13.59 -3.04 19.47
C GLY A 253 12.84 -4.15 18.74
N ALA A 254 12.17 -3.85 17.62
CA ALA A 254 11.45 -4.85 16.84
C ALA A 254 12.31 -5.52 15.75
N GLY A 255 13.54 -5.04 15.56
CA GLY A 255 14.48 -5.58 14.60
C GLY A 255 14.09 -5.33 13.14
N ALA A 256 13.31 -4.27 12.88
CA ALA A 256 12.98 -3.86 11.53
C ALA A 256 14.24 -3.44 10.75
N ASP A 257 14.35 -3.91 9.51
CA ASP A 257 15.43 -3.57 8.60
C ASP A 257 15.04 -2.43 7.64
N LEU A 258 13.74 -2.25 7.43
CA LEU A 258 13.17 -1.18 6.61
C LEU A 258 11.79 -0.78 7.13
N ILE A 259 11.53 0.54 7.17
CA ILE A 259 10.19 1.10 7.41
C ILE A 259 9.64 1.67 6.09
N HIS A 260 8.47 1.20 5.70
CA HIS A 260 7.76 1.58 4.46
C HIS A 260 6.49 2.36 4.82
N GLY A 261 6.60 3.69 4.92
CA GLY A 261 5.52 4.58 5.30
C GLY A 261 4.66 5.06 4.12
N HIS A 262 3.36 5.14 4.34
CA HIS A 262 2.31 5.49 3.35
C HIS A 262 1.34 6.54 3.92
N SER A 263 0.22 6.82 3.22
CA SER A 263 -0.87 7.76 3.57
C SER A 263 -0.65 9.19 3.09
N SER A 264 0.59 9.66 3.06
CA SER A 264 0.85 10.98 2.49
C SER A 264 0.77 10.89 0.97
N HIS A 265 -0.11 11.66 0.34
CA HIS A 265 -0.31 11.65 -1.11
C HIS A 265 0.82 12.39 -1.88
N HIS A 266 1.92 12.69 -1.18
CA HIS A 266 3.15 13.28 -1.69
C HIS A 266 4.34 12.68 -0.93
N VAL A 267 5.49 12.60 -1.59
CA VAL A 267 6.71 12.05 -0.99
C VAL A 267 7.16 12.89 0.21
N LYS A 268 7.45 12.23 1.33
CA LYS A 268 8.01 12.83 2.55
C LYS A 268 9.50 12.48 2.68
N GLY A 269 10.14 13.08 3.69
CA GLY A 269 11.56 12.86 3.95
C GLY A 269 11.93 11.39 4.18
N ILE A 270 13.19 11.09 3.87
CA ILE A 270 13.81 9.77 4.02
C ILE A 270 14.87 9.87 5.10
N GLU A 271 15.00 8.84 5.94
CA GLU A 271 16.06 8.75 6.95
C GLU A 271 16.81 7.43 6.82
N VAL A 272 18.14 7.48 6.95
CA VAL A 272 18.95 6.28 7.19
C VAL A 272 19.36 6.29 8.66
N TYR A 273 18.76 5.41 9.44
CA TYR A 273 19.00 5.28 10.88
C TYR A 273 19.68 3.94 11.15
N ARG A 274 20.90 3.96 11.70
CA ARG A 274 21.70 2.75 11.97
C ARG A 274 21.81 1.82 10.74
N ASN A 275 22.07 2.41 9.57
CA ASN A 275 22.11 1.74 8.26
C ASN A 275 20.80 1.07 7.83
N LYS A 276 19.67 1.38 8.46
CA LYS A 276 18.32 0.92 8.07
C LYS A 276 17.54 2.08 7.47
N LEU A 277 16.76 1.78 6.43
CA LEU A 277 16.02 2.77 5.67
C LEU A 277 14.66 3.05 6.31
N ILE A 278 14.33 4.32 6.48
CA ILE A 278 13.00 4.78 6.90
C ILE A 278 12.44 5.68 5.78
N LEU A 279 11.38 5.20 5.14
CA LEU A 279 10.54 5.99 4.25
C LEU A 279 9.35 6.49 5.07
N TYR A 280 9.27 7.79 5.38
CA TYR A 280 8.20 8.29 6.25
C TYR A 280 6.84 8.42 5.55
N GLY A 281 6.84 8.52 4.23
CA GLY A 281 5.66 8.66 3.39
C GLY A 281 6.07 8.62 1.93
N CYS A 282 5.60 7.63 1.19
CA CYS A 282 6.06 7.34 -0.17
C CYS A 282 5.29 8.07 -1.27
N GLY A 283 4.29 8.89 -0.93
CA GLY A 283 3.44 9.55 -1.92
C GLY A 283 2.40 8.60 -2.50
N ASP A 284 1.67 9.11 -3.48
CA ASP A 284 0.95 8.25 -4.42
C ASP A 284 1.91 7.79 -5.51
N PHE A 285 1.80 6.53 -5.92
CA PHE A 285 2.48 6.03 -7.11
C PHE A 285 1.54 5.90 -8.30
N LEU A 286 0.31 5.46 -8.07
CA LEU A 286 -0.76 5.42 -9.07
C LEU A 286 -2.02 6.05 -8.49
N ASN A 287 -2.54 7.10 -9.13
CA ASN A 287 -3.77 7.79 -8.76
C ASN A 287 -4.49 8.34 -10.00
N ASP A 288 -5.69 8.89 -9.80
CA ASP A 288 -6.51 9.54 -10.82
C ASP A 288 -6.58 11.06 -10.64
N TYR A 289 -5.51 11.68 -10.14
CA TYR A 289 -5.48 13.12 -9.82
C TYR A 289 -5.15 14.03 -11.02
N GLU A 290 -4.83 13.44 -12.17
CA GLU A 290 -4.50 14.16 -13.39
C GLU A 290 -5.61 15.16 -13.76
N GLY A 291 -5.24 16.43 -13.96
CA GLY A 291 -6.17 17.52 -14.24
C GLY A 291 -6.83 18.19 -13.02
N ILE A 292 -6.60 17.71 -11.80
CA ILE A 292 -7.01 18.42 -10.57
C ILE A 292 -6.04 19.59 -10.30
N SER A 293 -6.54 20.82 -10.32
CA SER A 293 -5.76 22.05 -10.09
C SER A 293 -5.92 22.63 -8.68
N GLY A 294 -5.00 23.50 -8.26
CA GLY A 294 -5.04 24.23 -6.98
C GLY A 294 -4.26 23.57 -5.84
N HIS A 295 -3.58 22.47 -6.14
CA HIS A 295 -2.81 21.66 -5.20
C HIS A 295 -1.37 21.38 -5.68
N GLU A 296 -0.87 22.20 -6.62
CA GLU A 296 0.42 22.00 -7.32
C GLU A 296 1.62 21.94 -6.36
N GLN A 297 1.52 22.57 -5.20
CA GLN A 297 2.54 22.54 -4.14
C GLN A 297 2.84 21.11 -3.62
N PHE A 298 1.91 20.16 -3.78
CA PHE A 298 2.09 18.78 -3.37
C PHE A 298 2.73 17.90 -4.44
N ARG A 299 2.88 18.42 -5.68
CA ARG A 299 3.62 17.77 -6.77
C ARG A 299 3.17 16.32 -7.01
N ALA A 300 1.87 16.13 -7.26
CA ALA A 300 1.31 14.83 -7.61
C ALA A 300 1.94 14.22 -8.87
N ASP A 301 2.61 15.03 -9.70
CA ASP A 301 3.42 14.61 -10.85
C ASP A 301 4.73 13.90 -10.47
N LEU A 302 5.18 14.01 -9.21
CA LEU A 302 6.40 13.39 -8.72
C LEU A 302 6.11 12.10 -7.98
N THR A 303 6.33 10.97 -8.65
CA THR A 303 6.28 9.63 -8.05
C THR A 303 7.69 9.03 -7.98
N LEU A 304 7.95 8.22 -6.96
CA LEU A 304 9.27 7.59 -6.76
C LEU A 304 9.16 6.07 -6.72
N MET A 305 10.09 5.42 -7.42
CA MET A 305 10.38 3.99 -7.30
C MET A 305 11.60 3.81 -6.40
N TYR A 306 11.46 3.04 -5.33
CA TYR A 306 12.54 2.79 -4.38
C TYR A 306 13.10 1.38 -4.58
N PHE A 307 14.42 1.29 -4.74
CA PHE A 307 15.13 0.03 -4.93
C PHE A 307 16.19 -0.25 -3.85
N PRO A 308 15.80 -0.38 -2.57
CA PRO A 308 16.75 -0.63 -1.50
C PRO A 308 17.40 -2.01 -1.65
N ARG A 309 18.70 -2.08 -1.38
CA ARG A 309 19.48 -3.32 -1.34
C ARG A 309 19.82 -3.64 0.11
N LEU A 310 19.27 -4.74 0.63
CA LEU A 310 19.31 -5.11 2.03
C LEU A 310 20.12 -6.41 2.21
N SER A 311 20.88 -6.51 3.30
CA SER A 311 21.73 -7.65 3.65
C SER A 311 21.81 -7.88 5.14
#